data_AF-A0A099L6R9-F1
#
_entry.id   AF-A0A099L6R9-F1
#
_cell.length_a   1.000
_cell.length_b   1.000
_cell.length_c   1.000
_cell.angle_alpha   90.00
_cell.angle_beta   90.00
_cell.angle_gamma   90.00
#
_symmetry.space_group_name_H-M   'P 1'
#
loop_
_entity.id
_entity.type
_entity.pdbx_description
1 polymer ?
#
loop_
_entity_poly.entity_id
_entity_poly.type
_entity_poly.pdbx_seq_one_letter_code
_entity_poly.pdbx_strand_id
1 'polypeptide(L)'
;MVFAPASHILTNWYWPLFAPFMPKESMHRFLAIFIATIAVIQCYGIGERIIHASWQWYKFYGYSNDGYTTLSVGMTIFTFAASIITLIWGLSIYENSSDKFTLLTIKYSSYSLAFWSFLLALLVMSPLGQIVQR
;
A
#
# COMPACT_ATOMS: atom_id res chain seq x y z
N MET A 1 -27.64 21.62 3.85
CA MET A 1 -26.17 21.51 3.98
C MET A 1 -25.70 20.46 2.99
N VAL A 2 -25.00 20.88 1.93
CA VAL A 2 -24.39 19.95 0.98
C VAL A 2 -23.06 19.51 1.59
N PHE A 3 -22.96 18.25 2.03
CA PHE A 3 -21.68 17.68 2.43
C PHE A 3 -20.77 17.67 1.20
N ALA A 4 -19.74 18.52 1.19
CA ALA A 4 -18.68 18.40 0.21
C ALA A 4 -18.03 17.01 0.37
N PRO A 5 -17.85 16.24 -0.71
CA PRO A 5 -17.23 14.92 -0.61
C PRO A 5 -15.83 15.06 0.00
N ALA A 6 -15.42 14.10 0.86
CA ALA A 6 -14.15 14.15 1.57
C ALA A 6 -12.93 14.31 0.63
N SER A 7 -13.06 13.92 -0.64
CA SER A 7 -12.08 14.14 -1.69
C SER A 7 -11.81 15.61 -1.99
N HIS A 8 -12.78 16.50 -1.77
CA HIS A 8 -12.66 17.94 -2.00
C HIS A 8 -11.78 18.63 -0.93
N ILE A 9 -11.67 18.03 0.26
CA ILE A 9 -10.84 18.54 1.37
C ILE A 9 -9.37 18.24 1.08
N LEU A 10 -9.05 17.00 0.70
CA LEU A 10 -7.66 16.59 0.46
C LEU A 10 -7.03 17.31 -0.74
N THR A 11 -7.76 17.47 -1.85
CA THR A 11 -7.21 18.16 -3.04
C THR A 11 -7.03 19.66 -2.89
N ASN A 12 -7.82 20.31 -2.02
CA ASN A 12 -7.64 21.73 -1.72
C ASN A 12 -6.53 22.00 -0.70
N TRP A 13 -6.05 20.99 0.01
CA TRP A 13 -4.99 21.16 1.00
C TRP A 13 -3.59 21.21 0.39
N TYR A 14 -3.26 20.31 -0.53
CA TYR A 14 -1.92 20.27 -1.11
C TYR A 14 -1.75 21.19 -2.32
N TRP A 15 -2.79 21.41 -3.12
CA TRP A 15 -2.68 22.18 -4.36
C TRP A 15 -2.15 23.62 -4.17
N PRO A 16 -2.63 24.42 -3.18
CA PRO A 16 -2.15 25.79 -2.99
C PRO A 16 -0.65 25.89 -2.71
N LEU A 17 -0.05 24.85 -2.12
CA LEU A 17 1.38 24.81 -1.81
C LEU A 17 2.24 24.63 -3.07
N PHE A 18 1.72 23.91 -4.08
CA PHE A 18 2.47 23.54 -5.28
C PHE A 18 2.02 24.28 -6.54
N ALA A 19 0.87 24.98 -6.49
CA ALA A 19 0.35 25.82 -7.55
C ALA A 19 1.37 26.79 -8.17
N PRO A 20 2.29 27.44 -7.40
CA PRO A 20 3.28 28.32 -8.01
C PRO A 20 4.41 27.58 -8.75
N PHE A 21 4.57 26.28 -8.55
CA PHE A 21 5.69 25.49 -9.08
C PHE A 21 5.32 24.58 -10.25
N MET A 22 4.09 24.04 -10.28
CA MET A 22 3.69 23.15 -11.37
C MET A 22 2.18 23.14 -11.65
N PRO A 23 1.75 22.80 -12.87
CA PRO A 23 0.34 22.59 -13.20
C PRO A 23 -0.30 21.43 -12.44
N LYS A 24 -1.61 21.53 -12.16
CA LYS A 24 -2.38 20.57 -11.34
C LYS A 24 -2.28 19.15 -11.91
N GLU A 25 -2.38 19.04 -13.23
CA GLU A 25 -2.29 17.77 -13.95
C GLU A 25 -0.92 17.11 -13.80
N SER A 26 0.17 17.88 -13.96
CA SER A 26 1.53 17.38 -13.80
C SER A 26 1.79 16.90 -12.37
N MET A 27 1.21 17.58 -11.37
CA MET A 27 1.32 17.17 -9.98
C MET A 27 0.56 15.88 -9.70
N HIS A 28 -0.65 15.72 -10.23
CA HIS A 28 -1.41 14.47 -10.11
C HIS A 28 -0.66 13.30 -10.73
N ARG A 29 -0.01 13.50 -11.89
CA ARG A 29 0.86 12.49 -12.51
C ARG A 29 2.03 12.11 -11.61
N PHE A 30 2.72 13.10 -11.05
CA PHE A 30 3.84 12.85 -10.14
C PHE A 30 3.40 12.05 -8.91
N LEU A 31 2.29 12.44 -8.29
CA LEU A 31 1.73 11.71 -7.15
C LEU A 31 1.27 10.29 -7.52
N ALA A 32 0.69 10.09 -8.72
CA ALA A 32 0.32 8.77 -9.19
C ALA A 32 1.54 7.85 -9.37
N ILE A 33 2.64 8.37 -9.92
CA ILE A 33 3.91 7.64 -10.04
C ILE A 33 4.50 7.34 -8.65
N PHE A 34 4.40 8.29 -7.73
CA PHE A 34 4.84 8.09 -6.34
C PHE A 34 4.06 6.97 -5.66
N ILE A 35 2.74 6.94 -5.79
CA ILE A 35 1.88 5.86 -5.31
C ILE A 35 2.26 4.51 -5.96
N ALA A 36 2.52 4.49 -7.26
CA ALA A 36 2.96 3.29 -7.97
C ALA A 36 4.31 2.77 -7.42
N THR A 37 5.25 3.68 -7.14
CA THR A 37 6.55 3.33 -6.52
C THR A 37 6.37 2.69 -5.15
N ILE A 38 5.49 3.25 -4.31
CA ILE A 38 5.16 2.65 -3.00
C ILE A 38 4.59 1.25 -3.18
N ALA A 39 3.69 1.05 -4.14
CA ALA A 39 3.11 -0.25 -4.43
C ALA A 39 4.17 -1.30 -4.81
N VAL A 40 5.18 -0.91 -5.60
CA VAL A 40 6.30 -1.78 -5.98
C VAL A 40 7.18 -2.11 -4.77
N ILE A 41 7.50 -1.12 -3.94
CA ILE A 41 8.31 -1.35 -2.72
C ILE A 41 7.59 -2.31 -1.77
N GLN A 42 6.27 -2.13 -1.56
CA GLN A 42 5.48 -3.03 -0.74
C GLN A 42 5.38 -4.44 -1.33
N CYS A 43 5.20 -4.55 -2.65
CA CYS A 43 5.24 -5.83 -3.37
C CYS A 43 6.53 -6.60 -3.07
N TYR A 44 7.67 -5.93 -3.12
CA TYR A 44 8.96 -6.55 -2.82
C TYR A 44 9.06 -6.97 -1.34
N GLY A 45 8.81 -6.04 -0.42
CA GLY A 45 8.96 -6.30 1.02
C GLY A 45 7.98 -7.33 1.58
N ILE A 46 6.74 -7.38 1.08
CA ILE A 46 5.75 -8.40 1.47
C ILE A 46 6.03 -9.71 0.72
N GLY A 47 6.40 -9.65 -0.56
CA GLY A 47 6.74 -10.81 -1.38
C GLY A 47 7.87 -11.64 -0.79
N GLU A 48 8.96 -11.00 -0.35
CA GLU A 48 10.06 -11.69 0.34
C GLU A 48 9.56 -12.46 1.58
N ARG A 49 8.70 -11.84 2.40
CA ARG A 49 8.16 -12.45 3.62
C ARG A 49 7.29 -13.66 3.31
N ILE A 50 6.49 -13.58 2.25
CA ILE A 50 5.64 -14.70 1.79
C ILE A 50 6.52 -15.83 1.28
N ILE A 51 7.53 -15.54 0.45
CA ILE A 51 8.47 -16.55 -0.07
C ILE A 51 9.18 -17.24 1.10
N HIS A 52 9.68 -16.46 2.07
CA HIS A 52 10.28 -17.00 3.29
C HIS A 52 9.31 -17.89 4.06
N ALA A 53 8.07 -17.45 4.26
CA ALA A 53 7.04 -18.24 4.95
C ALA A 53 6.71 -19.54 4.21
N SER A 54 6.56 -19.49 2.89
CA SER A 54 6.34 -20.67 2.04
C SER A 54 7.52 -21.63 2.06
N TRP A 55 8.75 -21.10 2.09
CA TRP A 55 9.96 -21.91 2.21
C TRP A 55 10.06 -22.59 3.57
N GLN A 56 9.77 -21.87 4.65
CA GLN A 56 9.70 -22.42 6.01
C GLN A 56 8.62 -23.51 6.09
N TRP A 57 7.44 -23.25 5.53
CA TRP A 57 6.39 -24.27 5.41
C TRP A 57 6.92 -25.51 4.69
N TYR A 58 7.48 -25.37 3.48
CA TYR A 58 7.99 -26.49 2.70
C TYR A 58 9.05 -27.31 3.44
N LYS A 59 9.99 -26.64 4.12
CA LYS A 59 11.06 -27.31 4.89
C LYS A 59 10.53 -28.11 6.09
N PHE A 60 9.51 -27.59 6.76
CA PHE A 60 9.06 -28.10 8.05
C PHE A 60 7.73 -28.87 7.98
N TYR A 61 7.08 -28.91 6.81
CA TYR A 61 5.85 -29.67 6.60
C TYR A 61 6.12 -31.17 6.78
N GLY A 62 5.90 -31.66 8.01
CA GLY A 62 6.04 -33.05 8.43
C GLY A 62 7.15 -33.36 9.45
N TYR A 63 8.05 -32.41 9.78
CA TYR A 63 9.28 -32.76 10.53
C TYR A 63 9.59 -31.92 11.80
N SER A 64 9.09 -30.70 11.97
CA SER A 64 9.27 -29.95 13.25
C SER A 64 8.32 -28.75 13.39
N ASN A 65 8.16 -28.27 14.63
CA ASN A 65 7.32 -27.12 15.00
C ASN A 65 8.00 -25.74 14.78
N ASP A 66 9.15 -25.70 14.10
CA ASP A 66 10.03 -24.51 14.01
C ASP A 66 9.89 -23.72 12.69
N GLY A 67 8.92 -24.07 11.84
CA GLY A 67 8.73 -23.47 10.52
C GLY A 67 7.87 -22.21 10.52
N TYR A 68 8.35 -21.11 11.10
CA TYR A 68 7.65 -19.82 11.06
C TYR A 68 8.56 -18.67 10.60
N THR A 69 7.95 -17.64 10.01
CA THR A 69 8.61 -16.37 9.70
C THR A 69 8.30 -15.36 10.79
N THR A 70 9.32 -14.68 11.31
CA THR A 70 9.14 -13.65 12.33
C THR A 70 8.80 -12.32 11.68
N LEU A 71 7.65 -11.74 12.02
CA LEU A 71 7.28 -10.39 11.62
C LEU A 71 7.40 -9.44 12.81
N SER A 72 8.14 -8.34 12.65
CA SER A 72 8.12 -7.25 13.63
C SER A 72 6.74 -6.58 13.66
N VAL A 73 6.15 -6.45 14.87
CA VAL A 73 4.87 -5.73 15.09
C VAL A 73 4.90 -4.34 14.44
N GLY A 74 5.95 -3.56 14.74
CA GLY A 74 6.07 -2.17 14.30
C GLY A 74 6.10 -2.05 12.77
N MET A 75 6.87 -2.92 12.10
CA MET A 75 6.94 -2.93 10.64
C MET A 75 5.60 -3.36 10.00
N THR A 76 4.91 -4.33 10.59
CA THR A 76 3.61 -4.78 10.08
C THR A 76 2.56 -3.68 10.21
N ILE A 77 2.46 -3.03 11.37
CA ILE A 77 1.53 -1.90 11.60
C ILE A 77 1.86 -0.74 10.65
N PHE A 78 3.14 -0.37 10.54
CA PHE A 78 3.57 0.70 9.64
C PHE A 78 3.17 0.40 8.19
N THR A 79 3.37 -0.85 7.74
CA THR A 79 3.02 -1.25 6.38
C THR A 79 1.51 -1.11 6.13
N PHE A 80 0.67 -1.60 7.05
CA PHE A 80 -0.79 -1.44 6.93
C PHE A 80 -1.23 0.03 6.95
N ALA A 81 -0.70 0.83 7.88
CA ALA A 81 -1.02 2.24 7.98
C ALA A 81 -0.61 3.00 6.71
N ALA A 82 0.60 2.74 6.20
CA ALA A 82 1.08 3.32 4.96
C ALA A 82 0.21 2.93 3.76
N SER A 83 -0.22 1.66 3.66
CA SER A 83 -1.12 1.20 2.60
C SER A 83 -2.46 1.95 2.63
N ILE A 84 -3.08 2.07 3.81
CA ILE A 84 -4.36 2.74 3.99
C ILE A 84 -4.26 4.23 3.60
N ILE A 85 -3.24 4.93 4.09
CA ILE A 85 -3.01 6.34 3.77
C ILE A 85 -2.82 6.53 2.26
N THR A 86 -2.01 5.66 1.65
CA THR A 86 -1.72 5.72 0.21
C THR A 86 -2.97 5.44 -0.63
N LEU A 87 -3.83 4.50 -0.21
CA LEU A 87 -5.11 4.22 -0.87
C LEU A 87 -6.08 5.41 -0.78
N ILE A 88 -6.18 6.05 0.38
CA ILE A 88 -7.02 7.25 0.57
C ILE A 88 -6.54 8.39 -0.33
N TRP A 89 -5.22 8.62 -0.39
CA TRP A 89 -4.63 9.60 -1.31
C TRP A 89 -4.86 9.24 -2.77
N GLY A 90 -4.72 7.98 -3.15
CA GLY A 90 -5.00 7.50 -4.49
C GLY A 90 -6.45 7.77 -4.90
N LEU A 91 -7.42 7.47 -4.04
CA LEU A 91 -8.84 7.76 -4.27
C LEU A 91 -9.09 9.26 -4.46
N SER A 92 -8.48 10.10 -3.61
CA SER A 92 -8.61 11.56 -3.74
C SER A 92 -8.08 12.07 -5.09
N ILE A 93 -6.95 11.54 -5.57
CA ILE A 93 -6.41 11.92 -6.88
C ILE A 93 -7.27 11.35 -8.01
N TYR A 94 -7.78 10.13 -7.88
CA TYR A 94 -8.63 9.48 -8.87
C TYR A 94 -9.91 10.28 -9.14
N GLU A 95 -10.59 10.77 -8.10
CA GLU A 95 -11.81 11.57 -8.26
C GLU A 95 -11.56 12.95 -8.87
N ASN A 96 -10.35 13.48 -8.74
CA ASN A 96 -10.01 14.85 -9.12
C ASN A 96 -9.15 14.96 -10.38
N SER A 97 -8.78 13.84 -10.99
CA SER A 97 -7.97 13.80 -12.20
C SER A 97 -8.83 13.44 -13.41
N SER A 98 -8.70 14.21 -14.49
CA SER A 98 -9.31 13.95 -15.80
C SER A 98 -8.40 13.13 -16.72
N ASP A 99 -7.13 12.94 -16.34
CA ASP A 99 -6.13 12.31 -17.19
C ASP A 99 -6.18 10.79 -17.13
N LYS A 100 -6.34 10.15 -18.30
CA LYS A 100 -6.43 8.69 -18.42
C LYS A 100 -5.21 7.97 -17.85
N PHE A 101 -4.01 8.54 -18.03
CA PHE A 101 -2.77 7.93 -17.53
C PHE A 101 -2.75 7.88 -16.00
N THR A 102 -3.07 8.99 -15.34
CA THR A 102 -3.17 9.09 -13.87
C THR A 102 -4.21 8.13 -13.32
N LEU A 103 -5.41 8.10 -13.93
CA LEU A 103 -6.51 7.22 -13.51
C LEU A 103 -6.13 5.73 -13.59
N LEU A 104 -5.52 5.31 -14.70
CA LEU A 104 -5.08 3.92 -14.88
C LEU A 104 -3.97 3.56 -13.88
N THR A 105 -2.98 4.44 -13.73
CA THR A 105 -1.85 4.23 -12.81
C THR A 105 -2.33 4.05 -11.38
N ILE A 106 -3.23 4.91 -10.91
CA ILE A 106 -3.80 4.81 -9.57
C ILE A 106 -4.63 3.53 -9.43
N LYS A 107 -5.46 3.19 -10.41
CA LYS A 107 -6.29 1.98 -10.36
C LYS A 107 -5.45 0.72 -10.17
N TYR A 108 -4.42 0.53 -10.98
CA TYR A 108 -3.53 -0.64 -10.86
C TYR A 108 -2.71 -0.62 -9.58
N SER A 109 -2.19 0.54 -9.18
CA SER A 109 -1.41 0.68 -7.95
C SER A 109 -2.26 0.37 -6.72
N SER A 110 -3.51 0.86 -6.68
CA SER A 110 -4.46 0.59 -5.60
C SER A 110 -4.85 -0.88 -5.51
N TYR A 111 -5.10 -1.55 -6.64
CA TYR A 111 -5.35 -3.00 -6.62
C TYR A 111 -4.14 -3.79 -6.15
N SER A 112 -2.93 -3.41 -6.59
CA SER A 112 -1.69 -4.04 -6.12
C SER A 112 -1.53 -3.87 -4.60
N LEU A 113 -1.65 -2.63 -4.09
CA LEU A 113 -1.57 -2.34 -2.65
C LEU A 113 -2.58 -3.13 -1.84
N ALA A 114 -3.83 -3.20 -2.30
CA ALA A 114 -4.89 -3.96 -1.64
C ALA A 114 -4.58 -5.47 -1.61
N PHE A 115 -4.15 -6.03 -2.75
CA PHE A 115 -3.78 -7.43 -2.86
C PHE A 115 -2.62 -7.81 -1.93
N TRP A 116 -1.54 -7.02 -1.93
CA TRP A 116 -0.40 -7.28 -1.05
C TRP A 116 -0.73 -7.10 0.43
N SER A 117 -1.54 -6.09 0.76
CA SER A 117 -2.01 -5.90 2.14
C SER A 117 -2.89 -7.07 2.59
N PHE A 118 -3.72 -7.61 1.71
CA PHE A 118 -4.51 -8.81 1.98
C PHE A 118 -3.62 -10.04 2.21
N LEU A 119 -2.61 -10.25 1.37
CA LEU A 119 -1.65 -11.35 1.58
C LEU A 119 -0.87 -11.21 2.88
N LEU A 120 -0.48 -9.99 3.25
CA LEU A 120 0.15 -9.74 4.54
C LEU A 120 -0.80 -10.07 5.70
N ALA A 121 -2.10 -9.73 5.58
CA ALA A 121 -3.10 -10.08 6.58
C ALA A 121 -3.25 -11.60 6.72
N LEU A 122 -3.30 -12.33 5.60
CA LEU A 122 -3.32 -13.79 5.60
C LEU A 122 -2.08 -14.37 6.29
N LEU A 123 -0.88 -13.85 5.98
CA LEU A 123 0.35 -14.30 6.60
C LEU A 123 0.33 -14.09 8.12
N VAL A 124 -0.17 -12.92 8.56
CA VAL A 124 -0.30 -12.58 9.99
C VAL A 124 -1.33 -13.46 10.71
N MET A 125 -2.43 -13.83 10.05
CA MET A 125 -3.45 -14.72 10.63
C MET A 125 -3.05 -16.19 10.56
N SER A 126 -2.09 -16.54 9.71
CA SER A 126 -1.62 -17.92 9.54
C SER A 126 -0.63 -18.32 10.63
N PRO A 127 -0.53 -19.63 10.95
CA PRO A 127 0.51 -20.14 11.86
C PRO A 127 1.94 -19.95 11.33
N LEU A 128 2.10 -19.53 10.07
CA LEU A 128 3.38 -19.24 9.45
C LEU A 128 3.97 -17.88 9.82
N GLY A 129 3.14 -16.93 10.24
CA GLY A 129 3.58 -15.58 10.60
C GLY A 129 3.55 -15.38 12.11
N GLN A 130 4.70 -15.49 12.77
CA GLN A 130 4.78 -15.18 14.20
C GLN A 130 5.12 -13.70 14.38
N ILE A 131 4.18 -12.95 14.96
CA ILE A 131 4.41 -11.55 15.31
C ILE A 131 5.33 -11.49 16.54
N VAL A 132 6.45 -10.80 16.42
CA VAL A 132 7.41 -10.58 17.50
C VAL A 132 7.52 -9.09 17.80
N GLN A 133 7.40 -8.73 19.07
CA GLN A 133 7.66 -7.38 19.56
C GLN A 133 9.17 -7.29 19.83
N ARG A 134 9.90 -6.58 18.97
CA ARG A 134 11.31 -6.23 19.16
C ARG A 134 11.42 -4.74 19.40
#